data_AF-A0A2D5QQU2-F1
#
_entry.id   AF-A0A2D5QQU2-F1
#
_cell.length_a   1.000
_cell.length_b   1.000
_cell.length_c   1.000
_cell.angle_alpha   90.00
_cell.angle_beta   90.00
_cell.angle_gamma   90.00
#
_symmetry.space_group_name_H-M   'P 1'
#
loop_
_entity.id
_entity.type
_entity.pdbx_description
1 polymer ?
#
loop_
_entity_poly.entity_id
_entity_poly.type
_entity_poly.pdbx_seq_one_letter_code
_entity_poly.pdbx_strand_id
1 'polypeptide(L)'
;MSDESTPAPSIAQLSSRSQKLLGTLLQSRTQDISIDDYQIEDVLDSLKSDLDGQTLVVLEESLDWLRDAGLYEISVPLLEESWSADLPLDFLGRVAQDWVGSVLFGLGDETGAREVATHISKRARELGPSFCCDLCDMYLEWGFFKEAESLAQFVHEKQPGEVSALFHLMICAKMRLAWTEAQTWLEKLDGHRGQDATPEPSIEWNRALFAVAQHHWSKARQAWRAVGFQFPEQSLEEQTQDYATSGELSPVRLKIDSATVEASRGQIPRSEVVWGHRIGPARVELSGIPYYHPTIRSGDILLIDGVKEGNVELDGDTYPVSPALSVWASSPGETFRLYGVQKSLKAGIMLDRFTQELGEDGWAIVNWTRMIRKETKSREPLIQVALYLPPERDITLFHLKLAEFMSEEDAPQLYSPRYASLTNEDVQDHQQAWRNLGLKVEETH
;
A
#
# COMPACT_ATOMS: atom_id res chain seq x y z
N MET A 1 -17.24 20.68 -19.73
CA MET A 1 -18.10 20.51 -20.91
C MET A 1 -17.27 20.84 -22.15
N SER A 2 -16.39 19.92 -22.52
CA SER A 2 -15.73 19.87 -23.81
C SER A 2 -16.60 19.04 -24.75
N ASP A 3 -16.68 19.45 -26.01
CA ASP A 3 -17.51 18.85 -27.06
C ASP A 3 -17.19 17.35 -27.24
N GLU A 4 -18.21 16.49 -27.07
CA GLU A 4 -18.07 15.04 -26.86
C GLU A 4 -18.12 14.21 -28.17
N SER A 5 -17.81 14.80 -29.34
CA SER A 5 -18.09 14.11 -30.62
C SER A 5 -17.01 14.18 -31.68
N THR A 6 -15.79 14.64 -31.37
CA THR A 6 -14.70 14.59 -32.37
C THR A 6 -13.87 13.33 -32.11
N PRO A 7 -13.85 12.33 -33.02
CA PRO A 7 -12.97 11.18 -32.87
C PRO A 7 -11.52 11.65 -32.80
N ALA A 8 -10.71 11.00 -31.96
CA ALA A 8 -9.28 11.27 -31.90
C ALA A 8 -8.66 11.09 -33.31
N PRO A 9 -7.60 11.84 -33.65
CA PRO A 9 -6.98 11.80 -34.98
C PRO A 9 -6.62 10.38 -35.47
N SER A 10 -6.24 9.49 -34.55
CA SER A 10 -5.92 8.08 -34.83
C SER A 10 -7.14 7.24 -35.21
N ILE A 11 -8.29 7.45 -34.56
CA ILE A 11 -9.54 6.76 -34.91
C ILE A 11 -9.95 7.10 -36.35
N ALA A 12 -9.71 8.34 -36.78
CA ALA A 12 -10.05 8.76 -38.14
C ALA A 12 -9.26 8.00 -39.22
N GLN A 13 -8.14 7.36 -38.86
CA GLN A 13 -7.33 6.52 -39.74
C GLN A 13 -7.81 5.06 -39.78
N LEU A 14 -8.63 4.64 -38.81
CA LEU A 14 -9.25 3.32 -38.79
C LEU A 14 -10.37 3.21 -39.83
N SER A 15 -10.73 1.98 -40.21
CA SER A 15 -11.84 1.74 -41.11
C SER A 15 -13.17 2.20 -40.50
N SER A 16 -14.14 2.55 -41.35
CA SER A 16 -15.49 2.90 -40.88
C SER A 16 -16.17 1.79 -40.08
N ARG A 17 -15.75 0.53 -40.25
CA ARG A 17 -16.21 -0.60 -39.42
C ARG A 17 -15.69 -0.44 -38.00
N SER A 18 -14.37 -0.35 -37.81
CA SER A 18 -13.76 -0.21 -36.49
C SER A 18 -14.26 1.04 -35.76
N GLN A 19 -14.36 2.17 -36.46
CA GLN A 19 -14.91 3.41 -35.90
C GLN A 19 -16.34 3.22 -35.37
N LYS A 20 -17.20 2.52 -36.13
CA LYS A 20 -18.59 2.26 -35.73
C LYS A 20 -18.67 1.29 -34.54
N LEU A 21 -17.85 0.24 -34.55
CA LEU A 21 -17.79 -0.74 -33.48
C LEU A 21 -17.32 -0.10 -32.16
N LEU A 22 -16.24 0.69 -32.21
CA LEU A 22 -15.75 1.47 -31.07
C LEU A 22 -16.78 2.47 -30.54
N GLY A 23 -17.45 3.20 -31.44
CA GLY A 23 -18.52 4.12 -31.05
C GLY A 23 -19.69 3.41 -30.36
N THR A 24 -20.01 2.19 -30.78
CA THR A 24 -21.04 1.36 -30.15
C THR A 24 -20.63 0.93 -28.74
N LEU A 25 -19.38 0.49 -28.55
CA LEU A 25 -18.87 0.12 -27.24
C LEU A 25 -18.82 1.29 -26.26
N LEU A 26 -18.35 2.44 -26.71
CA LEU A 26 -18.35 3.66 -25.92
C LEU A 26 -19.76 4.02 -25.46
N GLN A 27 -20.72 3.99 -26.38
CA GLN A 27 -22.12 4.28 -26.07
C GLN A 27 -22.68 3.30 -25.04
N SER A 28 -22.41 2.00 -25.19
CA SER A 28 -22.79 0.98 -24.20
C SER A 28 -22.22 1.29 -22.83
N ARG A 29 -20.93 1.66 -22.77
CA ARG A 29 -20.23 1.97 -21.51
C ARG A 29 -20.77 3.23 -20.84
N THR A 30 -21.04 4.30 -21.59
CA THR A 30 -21.69 5.51 -21.06
C THR A 30 -23.10 5.23 -20.53
N GLN A 31 -23.75 4.17 -21.02
CA GLN A 31 -25.08 3.75 -20.61
C GLN A 31 -25.06 2.64 -19.53
N ASP A 32 -23.89 2.29 -18.97
CA ASP A 32 -23.70 1.17 -18.03
C ASP A 32 -24.28 -0.17 -18.56
N ILE A 33 -24.29 -0.36 -19.89
CA ILE A 33 -24.70 -1.60 -20.53
C ILE A 33 -23.52 -2.56 -20.53
N SER A 34 -23.75 -3.78 -20.03
CA SER A 34 -22.75 -4.85 -20.09
C SER A 34 -22.35 -5.11 -21.54
N ILE A 35 -21.05 -5.00 -21.81
CA ILE A 35 -20.44 -5.41 -23.07
C ILE A 35 -20.22 -6.93 -22.98
N ASP A 36 -20.59 -7.67 -24.03
CA ASP A 36 -20.33 -9.11 -24.09
C ASP A 36 -19.00 -9.44 -24.79
N ASP A 37 -18.48 -10.64 -24.54
CA ASP A 37 -17.19 -11.09 -25.08
C ASP A 37 -17.18 -11.09 -26.62
N TYR A 38 -18.32 -11.34 -27.26
CA TYR A 38 -18.43 -11.37 -28.72
C TYR A 38 -18.26 -9.97 -29.34
N GLN A 39 -18.81 -8.94 -28.68
CA GLN A 39 -18.60 -7.55 -29.09
C GLN A 39 -17.13 -7.16 -28.97
N ILE A 40 -16.47 -7.56 -27.89
CA ILE A 40 -15.03 -7.31 -27.69
C ILE A 40 -14.21 -7.99 -28.78
N GLU A 41 -14.48 -9.27 -29.05
CA GLU A 41 -13.81 -10.03 -30.12
C GLU A 41 -14.01 -9.40 -31.51
N ASP A 42 -15.22 -8.99 -31.88
CA ASP A 42 -15.48 -8.36 -33.19
C ASP A 42 -14.74 -7.02 -33.35
N VAL A 43 -14.63 -6.24 -32.27
CA VAL A 43 -13.87 -4.99 -32.27
C VAL A 43 -12.37 -5.28 -32.38
N LEU A 44 -11.87 -6.24 -31.61
CA LEU A 44 -10.46 -6.65 -31.65
C LEU A 44 -10.05 -7.13 -33.04
N ASP A 45 -10.82 -8.01 -33.67
CA ASP A 45 -10.55 -8.52 -35.01
C ASP A 45 -10.53 -7.39 -36.06
N SER A 46 -11.47 -6.45 -35.95
CA SER A 46 -11.54 -5.29 -36.83
C SER A 46 -10.33 -4.36 -36.63
N LEU A 47 -9.92 -4.10 -35.39
CA LEU A 47 -8.76 -3.26 -35.08
C LEU A 47 -7.45 -3.90 -35.53
N LYS A 48 -7.26 -5.20 -35.29
CA LYS A 48 -6.08 -5.94 -35.75
C LYS A 48 -5.95 -5.84 -37.27
N SER A 49 -7.06 -6.01 -38.00
CA SER A 49 -7.07 -5.87 -39.45
C SER A 49 -6.72 -4.45 -39.92
N ASP A 50 -7.13 -3.42 -39.18
CA ASP A 50 -6.83 -2.02 -39.55
C ASP A 50 -5.40 -1.62 -39.22
N LEU A 51 -4.85 -2.17 -38.13
CA LEU A 51 -3.49 -1.89 -37.63
C LEU A 51 -2.41 -2.73 -38.33
N ASP A 52 -2.78 -3.82 -38.99
CA ASP A 52 -1.85 -4.62 -39.77
C ASP A 52 -1.15 -3.79 -40.86
N GLY A 53 0.18 -3.81 -40.85
CA GLY A 53 1.02 -3.02 -41.76
C GLY A 53 1.01 -1.51 -41.53
N GLN A 54 0.35 -0.99 -40.50
CA GLN A 54 0.39 0.43 -40.15
C GLN A 54 1.71 0.83 -39.50
N THR A 55 1.97 2.13 -39.46
CA THR A 55 3.14 2.66 -38.72
C THR A 55 2.93 2.51 -37.21
N LEU A 56 4.03 2.38 -36.46
CA LEU A 56 3.99 2.30 -34.99
C LEU A 56 3.28 3.49 -34.33
N VAL A 57 3.33 4.67 -34.96
CA VAL A 57 2.62 5.87 -34.48
C VAL A 57 1.10 5.64 -34.44
N VAL A 58 0.55 4.97 -35.46
CA VAL A 58 -0.90 4.68 -35.53
C VAL A 58 -1.31 3.70 -34.42
N LEU A 59 -0.47 2.70 -34.15
CA LEU A 59 -0.68 1.75 -33.06
C LEU A 59 -0.62 2.45 -31.70
N GLU A 60 0.40 3.29 -31.47
CA GLU A 60 0.58 4.05 -30.23
C GLU A 60 -0.63 4.96 -29.97
N GLU A 61 -1.01 5.79 -30.95
CA GLU A 61 -2.15 6.69 -30.79
C GLU A 61 -3.49 5.95 -30.65
N SER A 62 -3.60 4.72 -31.17
CA SER A 62 -4.80 3.87 -30.98
C SER A 62 -4.85 3.31 -29.57
N LEU A 63 -3.72 2.84 -29.04
CA LEU A 63 -3.59 2.31 -27.68
C LEU A 63 -3.81 3.39 -26.63
N ASP A 64 -3.22 4.57 -26.81
CA ASP A 64 -3.46 5.75 -25.97
C ASP A 64 -4.94 6.09 -25.91
N TRP A 65 -5.58 6.18 -27.08
CA TRP A 65 -6.99 6.51 -27.14
C TRP A 65 -7.88 5.47 -26.45
N LEU A 66 -7.62 4.17 -26.66
CA LEU A 66 -8.36 3.10 -25.98
C LEU A 66 -8.27 3.21 -24.46
N ARG A 67 -7.08 3.54 -23.93
CA ARG A 67 -6.88 3.74 -22.49
C ARG A 67 -7.57 4.99 -21.96
N ASP A 68 -7.51 6.10 -22.69
CA ASP A 68 -8.21 7.35 -22.34
C ASP A 68 -9.74 7.16 -22.33
N ALA A 69 -10.24 6.33 -23.24
CA ALA A 69 -11.62 5.89 -23.29
C ALA A 69 -11.96 4.83 -22.19
N GLY A 70 -10.96 4.34 -21.47
CA GLY A 70 -11.08 3.28 -20.47
C GLY A 70 -11.36 1.89 -21.04
N LEU A 71 -11.26 1.66 -22.35
CA LEU A 71 -11.54 0.40 -23.05
C LEU A 71 -10.41 -0.63 -22.86
N TYR A 72 -10.07 -0.93 -21.60
CA TYR A 72 -8.94 -1.79 -21.23
C TYR A 72 -9.10 -3.24 -21.69
N GLU A 73 -10.33 -3.75 -21.69
CA GLU A 73 -10.71 -5.05 -22.26
C GLU A 73 -10.33 -5.22 -23.75
N ILE A 74 -10.10 -4.11 -24.48
CA ILE A 74 -9.62 -4.12 -25.87
C ILE A 74 -8.12 -3.79 -25.91
N SER A 75 -7.66 -2.81 -25.13
CA SER A 75 -6.26 -2.39 -25.16
C SER A 75 -5.31 -3.50 -24.70
N VAL A 76 -5.70 -4.30 -23.69
CA VAL A 76 -4.84 -5.35 -23.12
C VAL A 76 -4.54 -6.46 -24.14
N PRO A 77 -5.52 -7.07 -24.84
CA PRO A 77 -5.22 -8.04 -25.89
C PRO A 77 -4.41 -7.47 -27.06
N LEU A 78 -4.62 -6.20 -27.43
CA LEU A 78 -3.81 -5.54 -28.46
C LEU A 78 -2.36 -5.34 -28.02
N LEU A 79 -2.13 -4.99 -26.76
CA LEU A 79 -0.79 -4.86 -26.17
C LEU A 79 -0.08 -6.22 -26.12
N GLU A 80 -0.81 -7.29 -25.78
CA GLU A 80 -0.30 -8.66 -25.82
C GLU A 80 0.17 -9.06 -27.22
N GLU A 81 -0.64 -8.83 -28.25
CA GLU A 81 -0.25 -9.11 -29.63
C GLU A 81 0.88 -8.20 -30.13
N SER A 82 0.90 -6.97 -29.65
CA SER A 82 1.97 -6.01 -29.93
C SER A 82 3.28 -6.40 -29.25
N TRP A 83 3.30 -7.36 -28.31
CA TRP A 83 4.55 -7.84 -27.71
C TRP A 83 5.33 -8.76 -28.65
N SER A 84 5.78 -8.20 -29.78
CA SER A 84 6.49 -8.90 -30.86
C SER A 84 7.98 -8.56 -30.91
N ALA A 85 8.79 -9.53 -31.35
CA ALA A 85 10.24 -9.41 -31.48
C ALA A 85 10.72 -8.34 -32.49
N ASP A 86 9.85 -7.95 -33.42
CA ASP A 86 10.22 -7.09 -34.55
C ASP A 86 10.12 -5.60 -34.23
N LEU A 87 9.68 -5.25 -33.02
CA LEU A 87 9.53 -3.87 -32.59
C LEU A 87 10.87 -3.26 -32.14
N PRO A 88 11.09 -1.96 -32.39
CA PRO A 88 12.18 -1.20 -31.79
C PRO A 88 12.17 -1.31 -30.26
N LEU A 89 13.35 -1.37 -29.63
CA LEU A 89 13.50 -1.56 -28.18
C LEU A 89 12.84 -0.47 -27.34
N ASP A 90 12.92 0.78 -27.78
CA ASP A 90 12.28 1.93 -27.15
C ASP A 90 10.75 1.81 -27.18
N PHE A 91 10.20 1.30 -28.28
CA PHE A 91 8.78 1.03 -28.38
C PHE A 91 8.34 -0.18 -27.53
N LEU A 92 9.16 -1.24 -27.47
CA LEU A 92 8.90 -2.38 -26.58
C LEU A 92 8.86 -1.97 -25.11
N GLY A 93 9.74 -1.07 -24.66
CA GLY A 93 9.70 -0.54 -23.30
C GLY A 93 8.34 0.11 -22.98
N ARG A 94 7.82 0.90 -23.92
CA ARG A 94 6.48 1.52 -23.79
C ARG A 94 5.35 0.49 -23.80
N VAL A 95 5.36 -0.46 -24.72
CA VAL A 95 4.35 -1.54 -24.75
C VAL A 95 4.35 -2.31 -23.43
N ALA A 96 5.52 -2.62 -22.87
CA ALA A 96 5.63 -3.28 -21.58
C ALA A 96 5.03 -2.45 -20.44
N GLN A 97 5.37 -1.16 -20.39
CA GLN A 97 4.82 -0.21 -19.42
C GLN A 97 3.30 -0.11 -19.54
N ASP A 98 2.80 0.12 -20.74
CA ASP A 98 1.39 0.28 -21.04
C ASP A 98 0.58 -0.97 -20.71
N TRP A 99 1.12 -2.15 -21.02
CA TRP A 99 0.43 -3.41 -20.78
C TRP A 99 0.26 -3.66 -19.29
N VAL A 100 1.36 -3.60 -18.54
CA VAL A 100 1.32 -3.77 -17.09
C VAL A 100 0.49 -2.67 -16.43
N GLY A 101 0.64 -1.42 -16.86
CA GLY A 101 -0.09 -0.27 -16.34
C GLY A 101 -1.60 -0.33 -16.61
N SER A 102 -2.02 -0.79 -17.79
CA SER A 102 -3.43 -0.96 -18.14
C SER A 102 -4.10 -2.00 -17.24
N VAL A 103 -3.41 -3.10 -16.96
CA VAL A 103 -3.95 -4.14 -16.07
C VAL A 103 -3.93 -3.65 -14.61
N LEU A 104 -2.84 -3.03 -14.16
CA LEU A 104 -2.68 -2.58 -12.78
C LEU A 104 -3.61 -1.43 -12.41
N PHE A 105 -3.60 -0.35 -13.19
CA PHE A 105 -4.30 0.89 -12.87
C PHE A 105 -5.64 1.01 -13.59
N GLY A 106 -5.73 0.51 -14.82
CA GLY A 106 -6.97 0.54 -15.61
C GLY A 106 -8.00 -0.48 -15.12
N LEU A 107 -7.59 -1.75 -15.03
CA LEU A 107 -8.45 -2.83 -14.54
C LEU A 107 -8.43 -2.99 -13.00
N GLY A 108 -7.45 -2.39 -12.32
CA GLY A 108 -7.28 -2.56 -10.87
C GLY A 108 -6.80 -3.97 -10.46
N ASP A 109 -6.34 -4.76 -11.43
CA ASP A 109 -5.95 -6.16 -11.27
C ASP A 109 -4.44 -6.27 -11.03
N GLU A 110 -4.03 -6.20 -9.77
CA GLU A 110 -2.62 -6.32 -9.41
C GLU A 110 -2.06 -7.72 -9.70
N THR A 111 -2.89 -8.77 -9.53
CA THR A 111 -2.46 -10.15 -9.77
C THR A 111 -2.20 -10.37 -11.25
N GLY A 112 -3.15 -9.98 -12.12
CA GLY A 112 -2.96 -9.99 -13.57
C GLY A 112 -1.77 -9.14 -14.01
N ALA A 113 -1.57 -7.96 -13.41
CA ALA A 113 -0.43 -7.12 -13.74
C ALA A 113 0.92 -7.78 -13.41
N ARG A 114 1.01 -8.53 -12.31
CA ARG A 114 2.20 -9.33 -11.96
C ARG A 114 2.41 -10.52 -12.90
N GLU A 115 1.34 -11.14 -13.37
CA GLU A 115 1.41 -12.20 -14.38
C GLU A 115 1.96 -11.66 -15.71
N VAL A 116 1.46 -10.50 -16.15
CA VAL A 116 1.97 -9.79 -17.33
C VAL A 116 3.43 -9.39 -17.14
N ALA A 117 3.79 -8.81 -16.00
CA ALA A 117 5.17 -8.44 -15.69
C ALA A 117 6.11 -9.67 -15.74
N THR A 118 5.65 -10.82 -15.22
CA THR A 118 6.38 -12.09 -15.29
C THR A 118 6.53 -12.58 -16.73
N HIS A 119 5.48 -12.44 -17.55
CA HIS A 119 5.51 -12.80 -18.97
C HIS A 119 6.54 -11.95 -19.74
N ILE A 120 6.44 -10.62 -19.64
CA ILE A 120 7.35 -9.66 -20.27
C ILE A 120 8.81 -9.92 -19.85
N SER A 121 9.04 -10.20 -18.57
CA SER A 121 10.38 -10.47 -18.03
C SER A 121 11.10 -11.63 -18.72
N LYS A 122 10.37 -12.65 -19.20
CA LYS A 122 10.98 -13.78 -19.91
C LYS A 122 11.66 -13.31 -21.20
N ARG A 123 10.95 -12.53 -22.00
CA ARG A 123 11.45 -11.99 -23.27
C ARG A 123 12.46 -10.86 -23.06
N ALA A 124 12.27 -10.02 -22.03
CA ALA A 124 13.23 -8.96 -21.69
C ALA A 124 14.68 -9.47 -21.57
N ARG A 125 14.87 -10.67 -20.96
CA ARG A 125 16.19 -11.31 -20.84
C ARG A 125 16.84 -11.64 -22.18
N GLU A 126 16.04 -11.90 -23.21
CA GLU A 126 16.51 -12.17 -24.57
C GLU A 126 16.92 -10.88 -25.30
N LEU A 127 16.32 -9.75 -24.92
CA LEU A 127 16.66 -8.41 -25.42
C LEU A 127 17.93 -7.83 -24.77
N GLY A 128 18.31 -8.35 -23.61
CA GLY A 128 19.62 -8.15 -22.99
C GLY A 128 19.61 -7.29 -21.72
N PRO A 129 20.80 -7.11 -21.09
CA PRO A 129 20.90 -6.52 -19.75
C PRO A 129 20.40 -5.07 -19.66
N SER A 130 20.62 -4.25 -20.69
CA SER A 130 20.16 -2.85 -20.70
C SER A 130 18.64 -2.77 -20.59
N PHE A 131 17.91 -3.52 -21.43
CA PHE A 131 16.45 -3.53 -21.41
C PHE A 131 15.89 -4.10 -20.10
N CYS A 132 16.53 -5.13 -19.54
CA CYS A 132 16.18 -5.63 -18.22
C CYS A 132 16.40 -4.60 -17.11
N CYS A 133 17.41 -3.73 -17.22
CA CYS A 133 17.68 -2.68 -16.25
C CYS A 133 16.55 -1.64 -16.26
N ASP A 134 16.18 -1.14 -17.44
CA ASP A 134 15.10 -0.15 -17.59
C ASP A 134 13.75 -0.71 -17.11
N LEU A 135 13.47 -1.98 -17.41
CA LEU A 135 12.26 -2.65 -16.95
C LEU A 135 12.26 -2.90 -15.43
N CYS A 136 13.45 -3.07 -14.83
CA CYS A 136 13.60 -3.22 -13.38
C CYS A 136 13.22 -1.94 -12.65
N ASP A 137 13.64 -0.77 -13.14
CA ASP A 137 13.26 0.54 -12.59
C ASP A 137 11.74 0.70 -12.52
N MET A 138 11.06 0.44 -13.64
CA MET A 138 9.61 0.49 -13.72
C MET A 138 8.93 -0.45 -12.71
N TYR A 139 9.41 -1.68 -12.58
CA TYR A 139 8.85 -2.63 -11.61
C TYR A 139 9.10 -2.21 -10.16
N LEU A 140 10.24 -1.59 -9.84
CA LEU A 140 10.50 -1.06 -8.51
C LEU A 140 9.53 0.08 -8.18
N GLU A 141 9.28 1.00 -9.12
CA GLU A 141 8.33 2.10 -8.97
C GLU A 141 6.90 1.61 -8.70
N TRP A 142 6.50 0.50 -9.32
CA TRP A 142 5.16 -0.08 -9.14
C TRP A 142 5.04 -1.13 -8.04
N GLY A 143 6.12 -1.36 -7.29
CA GLY A 143 6.11 -2.30 -6.16
C GLY A 143 6.15 -3.78 -6.56
N PHE A 144 6.60 -4.09 -7.76
CA PHE A 144 6.78 -5.44 -8.29
C PHE A 144 8.17 -5.97 -7.95
N PHE A 145 8.50 -5.97 -6.66
CA PHE A 145 9.86 -6.23 -6.17
C PHE A 145 10.39 -7.62 -6.50
N LYS A 146 9.51 -8.63 -6.57
CA LYS A 146 9.89 -10.01 -6.90
C LYS A 146 10.27 -10.13 -8.38
N GLU A 147 9.48 -9.51 -9.24
CA GLU A 147 9.69 -9.46 -10.69
C GLU A 147 10.95 -8.63 -10.99
N ALA A 148 11.08 -7.46 -10.35
CA ALA A 148 12.26 -6.59 -10.43
C ALA A 148 13.54 -7.31 -10.00
N GLU A 149 13.52 -8.03 -8.89
CA GLU A 149 14.67 -8.77 -8.37
C GLU A 149 15.20 -9.78 -9.39
N SER A 150 14.30 -10.50 -10.08
CA SER A 150 14.71 -11.49 -11.06
C SER A 150 15.38 -10.86 -12.30
N LEU A 151 15.00 -9.64 -12.67
CA LEU A 151 15.68 -8.88 -13.72
C LEU A 151 17.03 -8.35 -13.23
N ALA A 152 17.08 -7.77 -12.03
CA ALA A 152 18.31 -7.25 -11.45
C ALA A 152 19.38 -8.35 -11.27
N GLN A 153 18.98 -9.56 -10.86
CA GLN A 153 19.87 -10.73 -10.79
C GLN A 153 20.44 -11.06 -12.16
N PHE A 154 19.60 -11.11 -13.21
CA PHE A 154 20.06 -11.36 -14.57
C PHE A 154 21.06 -10.30 -15.05
N VAL A 155 20.79 -9.01 -14.80
CA VAL A 155 21.72 -7.94 -15.18
C VAL A 155 23.05 -8.11 -14.43
N HIS A 156 23.02 -8.36 -13.13
CA HIS A 156 24.22 -8.60 -12.33
C HIS A 156 25.05 -9.80 -12.81
N GLU A 157 24.38 -10.90 -13.20
CA GLU A 157 25.05 -12.09 -13.75
C GLU A 157 25.74 -11.82 -15.09
N LYS A 158 25.12 -11.00 -15.96
CA LYS A 158 25.66 -10.67 -17.28
C LYS A 158 26.69 -9.55 -17.24
N GLN A 159 26.55 -8.62 -16.30
CA GLN A 159 27.40 -7.46 -16.12
C GLN A 159 27.76 -7.33 -14.63
N PRO A 160 28.67 -8.18 -14.12
CA PRO A 160 29.10 -8.11 -12.72
C PRO A 160 29.72 -6.74 -12.42
N GLY A 161 29.11 -6.00 -11.51
CA GLY A 161 29.54 -4.65 -11.15
C GLY A 161 28.73 -3.51 -11.75
N GLU A 162 27.70 -3.82 -12.56
CA GLU A 162 26.74 -2.83 -13.00
C GLU A 162 26.07 -2.17 -11.79
N VAL A 163 26.25 -0.85 -11.67
CA VAL A 163 25.91 -0.09 -10.47
C VAL A 163 24.40 -0.08 -10.24
N SER A 164 23.61 0.10 -11.29
CA SER A 164 22.15 0.06 -11.21
C SER A 164 21.65 -1.30 -10.75
N ALA A 165 22.20 -2.40 -11.26
CA ALA A 165 21.80 -3.75 -10.83
C ALA A 165 22.08 -4.00 -9.34
N LEU A 166 23.24 -3.56 -8.83
CA LEU A 166 23.57 -3.67 -7.40
C LEU A 166 22.64 -2.82 -6.54
N PHE A 167 22.30 -1.61 -6.99
CA PHE A 167 21.33 -0.75 -6.32
C PHE A 167 19.94 -1.38 -6.31
N HIS A 168 19.47 -1.94 -7.43
CA HIS A 168 18.16 -2.61 -7.51
C HIS A 168 18.09 -3.83 -6.59
N LEU A 169 19.13 -4.67 -6.56
CA LEU A 169 19.19 -5.82 -5.64
C LEU A 169 19.16 -5.38 -4.17
N MET A 170 19.84 -4.29 -3.83
CA MET A 170 19.76 -3.69 -2.49
C MET A 170 18.33 -3.26 -2.16
N ILE A 171 17.62 -2.60 -3.08
CA ILE A 171 16.23 -2.18 -2.88
C ILE A 171 15.31 -3.40 -2.76
N CYS A 172 15.44 -4.42 -3.61
CA CYS A 172 14.64 -5.64 -3.51
C CYS A 172 14.84 -6.33 -2.16
N ALA A 173 16.09 -6.45 -1.69
CA ALA A 173 16.39 -7.00 -0.36
C ALA A 173 15.79 -6.15 0.77
N LYS A 174 15.83 -4.81 0.67
CA LYS A 174 15.14 -3.89 1.59
C LYS A 174 13.64 -4.19 1.64
N MET A 175 12.99 -4.32 0.50
CA MET A 175 11.54 -4.53 0.43
C MET A 175 11.11 -5.91 0.95
N ARG A 176 12.02 -6.89 0.93
CA ARG A 176 11.87 -8.18 1.63
C ARG A 176 12.26 -8.14 3.11
N LEU A 177 12.67 -6.98 3.62
CA LEU A 177 13.20 -6.77 4.98
C LEU A 177 14.43 -7.64 5.29
N ALA A 178 15.17 -8.06 4.25
CA ALA A 178 16.38 -8.85 4.36
C ALA A 178 17.59 -7.94 4.63
N TRP A 179 17.62 -7.29 5.81
CA TRP A 179 18.56 -6.21 6.12
C TRP A 179 20.03 -6.58 5.93
N THR A 180 20.43 -7.80 6.33
CA THR A 180 21.81 -8.30 6.14
C THR A 180 22.16 -8.46 4.67
N GLU A 181 21.20 -8.91 3.86
CA GLU A 181 21.38 -9.07 2.42
C GLU A 181 21.46 -7.70 1.73
N ALA A 182 20.58 -6.78 2.10
CA ALA A 182 20.60 -5.40 1.60
C ALA A 182 21.92 -4.70 1.91
N GLN A 183 22.45 -4.90 3.13
CA GLN A 183 23.77 -4.43 3.53
C GLN A 183 24.90 -5.04 2.67
N THR A 184 24.80 -6.33 2.33
CA THR A 184 25.78 -7.00 1.46
C THR A 184 25.77 -6.41 0.05
N TRP A 185 24.60 -6.11 -0.50
CA TRP A 185 24.49 -5.46 -1.81
C TRP A 185 25.01 -4.03 -1.79
N LEU A 186 24.73 -3.29 -0.70
CA LEU A 186 25.28 -1.94 -0.49
C LEU A 186 26.81 -1.93 -0.43
N GLU A 187 27.43 -2.89 0.25
CA GLU A 187 28.90 -3.00 0.31
C GLU A 187 29.51 -3.31 -1.06
N LYS A 188 28.86 -4.16 -1.86
CA LYS A 188 29.27 -4.41 -3.25
C LYS A 188 29.14 -3.14 -4.09
N LEU A 189 28.05 -2.40 -3.93
CA LEU A 189 27.79 -1.14 -4.63
C LEU A 189 28.89 -0.11 -4.32
N ASP A 190 29.24 0.08 -3.05
CA ASP A 190 30.33 0.97 -2.63
C ASP A 190 31.67 0.59 -3.26
N GLY A 191 31.96 -0.71 -3.33
CA GLY A 191 33.17 -1.23 -3.97
C GLY A 191 33.30 -0.86 -5.45
N HIS A 192 32.18 -0.70 -6.17
CA HIS A 192 32.17 -0.36 -7.59
C HIS A 192 32.08 1.15 -7.86
N ARG A 193 31.44 1.92 -6.97
CA ARG A 193 31.37 3.40 -7.08
C ARG A 193 32.73 4.06 -6.78
N GLY A 194 33.58 3.40 -6.00
CA GLY A 194 34.91 3.88 -5.63
C GLY A 194 34.89 4.80 -4.39
N GLN A 195 36.04 4.95 -3.75
CA GLN A 195 36.17 5.63 -2.44
C GLN A 195 35.97 7.15 -2.50
N ASP A 196 36.18 7.75 -3.67
CA ASP A 196 36.02 9.19 -3.90
C ASP A 196 34.62 9.58 -4.38
N ALA A 197 33.69 8.62 -4.45
CA ALA A 197 32.31 8.90 -4.85
C ALA A 197 31.66 9.87 -3.86
N THR A 198 31.00 10.90 -4.39
CA THR A 198 30.21 11.81 -3.57
C THR A 198 29.07 11.04 -2.89
N PRO A 199 28.82 11.27 -1.58
CA PRO A 199 27.69 10.68 -0.89
C PRO A 199 26.39 10.96 -1.66
N GLU A 200 25.70 9.89 -2.06
CA GLU A 200 24.46 9.99 -2.81
C GLU A 200 23.29 9.85 -1.84
N PRO A 201 22.35 10.81 -1.78
CA PRO A 201 21.33 10.84 -0.75
C PRO A 201 20.48 9.57 -0.66
N SER A 202 20.15 8.95 -1.80
CA SER A 202 19.38 7.70 -1.86
C SER A 202 20.15 6.54 -1.19
N ILE A 203 21.44 6.40 -1.50
CA ILE A 203 22.32 5.34 -0.96
C ILE A 203 22.55 5.55 0.53
N GLU A 204 22.85 6.78 0.95
CA GLU A 204 23.12 7.09 2.35
C GLU A 204 21.86 7.00 3.23
N TRP A 205 20.68 7.33 2.68
CA TRP A 205 19.41 7.08 3.36
C TRP A 205 19.21 5.58 3.64
N ASN A 206 19.42 4.74 2.62
CA ASN A 206 19.30 3.29 2.77
C ASN A 206 20.37 2.73 3.72
N ARG A 207 21.62 3.20 3.65
CA ARG A 207 22.70 2.85 4.58
C ARG A 207 22.30 3.11 6.03
N ALA A 208 21.75 4.29 6.28
CA ALA A 208 21.32 4.68 7.61
C ALA A 208 20.11 3.85 8.07
N LEU A 209 19.12 3.62 7.21
CA LEU A 209 17.96 2.78 7.48
C LEU A 209 18.38 1.35 7.85
N PHE A 210 19.29 0.72 7.12
CA PHE A 210 19.78 -0.63 7.41
C PHE A 210 20.52 -0.70 8.74
N ALA A 211 21.27 0.35 9.06
CA ALA A 211 21.92 0.49 10.36
C ALA A 211 20.89 0.63 11.50
N VAL A 212 19.80 1.38 11.30
CA VAL A 212 18.69 1.49 12.27
C VAL A 212 17.99 0.15 12.48
N ALA A 213 17.66 -0.55 11.39
CA ALA A 213 17.03 -1.86 11.45
C ALA A 213 17.85 -2.88 12.25
N GLN A 214 19.19 -2.70 12.28
CA GLN A 214 20.13 -3.56 12.99
C GLN A 214 20.69 -2.95 14.29
N HIS A 215 20.12 -1.84 14.77
CA HIS A 215 20.57 -1.14 16.00
C HIS A 215 22.03 -0.66 15.98
N HIS A 216 22.62 -0.44 14.80
CA HIS A 216 23.97 0.09 14.62
C HIS A 216 24.00 1.63 14.65
N TRP A 217 23.75 2.21 15.82
CA TRP A 217 23.47 3.64 16.00
C TRP A 217 24.57 4.58 15.49
N SER A 218 25.84 4.26 15.74
CA SER A 218 26.95 5.09 15.25
C SER A 218 27.00 5.14 13.73
N LYS A 219 26.77 4.01 13.05
CA LYS A 219 26.71 3.93 11.58
C LYS A 219 25.50 4.69 11.04
N ALA A 220 24.34 4.55 11.69
CA ALA A 220 23.14 5.27 11.31
C ALA A 220 23.36 6.80 11.38
N ARG A 221 23.93 7.31 12.48
CA ARG A 221 24.22 8.75 12.64
C ARG A 221 25.20 9.25 11.58
N GLN A 222 26.25 8.47 11.27
CA GLN A 222 27.21 8.83 10.22
C GLN A 222 26.51 9.01 8.88
N ALA A 223 25.71 8.02 8.47
CA ALA A 223 24.98 8.06 7.21
C ALA A 223 23.89 9.15 7.20
N TRP A 224 23.19 9.37 8.31
CA TRP A 224 22.23 10.49 8.44
C TRP A 224 22.90 11.86 8.29
N ARG A 225 24.09 12.05 8.86
CA ARG A 225 24.86 13.29 8.66
C ARG A 225 25.26 13.50 7.20
N ALA A 226 25.56 12.43 6.47
CA ALA A 226 25.88 12.50 5.05
C ALA A 226 24.70 13.01 4.19
N VAL A 227 23.46 12.84 4.66
CA VAL A 227 22.25 13.40 4.02
C VAL A 227 21.71 14.66 4.72
N GLY A 228 22.51 15.27 5.61
CA GLY A 228 22.22 16.59 6.19
C GLY A 228 21.54 16.61 7.55
N PHE A 229 21.27 15.46 8.18
CA PHE A 229 20.72 15.45 9.54
C PHE A 229 21.78 15.89 10.56
N GLN A 230 21.36 16.73 11.50
CA GLN A 230 22.19 17.19 12.59
C GLN A 230 21.87 16.41 13.86
N PHE A 231 22.91 16.07 14.61
CA PHE A 231 22.81 15.46 15.93
C PHE A 231 23.66 16.27 16.89
N PRO A 232 23.25 16.39 18.17
CA PRO A 232 24.09 17.02 19.19
C PRO A 232 25.50 16.41 19.23
N GLU A 233 26.49 17.22 19.61
CA GLU A 233 27.80 16.67 19.99
C GLU A 233 27.62 15.72 21.17
N GLN A 234 28.16 14.51 21.02
CA GLN A 234 27.96 13.40 21.94
C GLN A 234 29.29 12.67 22.11
N SER A 235 29.56 12.22 23.33
CA SER A 235 30.65 11.29 23.65
C SER A 235 30.57 10.02 22.81
N LEU A 236 31.68 9.28 22.70
CA LEU A 236 31.71 8.02 21.95
C LEU A 236 30.69 7.00 22.49
N GLU A 237 30.48 6.96 23.81
CA GLU A 237 29.48 6.10 24.45
C GLU A 237 28.05 6.49 24.04
N GLU A 238 27.72 7.78 24.06
CA GLU A 238 26.40 8.29 23.65
C GLU A 238 26.13 8.08 22.14
N GLN A 239 27.17 8.08 21.30
CA GLN A 239 27.00 7.79 19.87
C GLN A 239 26.56 6.34 19.59
N THR A 240 26.88 5.42 20.51
CA THR A 240 26.45 4.01 20.45
C THR A 240 25.05 3.80 21.02
N GLN A 241 24.40 4.84 21.52
CA GLN A 241 23.04 4.77 22.03
C GLN A 241 22.02 5.22 20.97
N ASP A 242 20.79 4.76 21.16
CA ASP A 242 19.64 5.19 20.39
C ASP A 242 19.46 6.73 20.49
N TYR A 243 19.07 7.37 19.38
CA TYR A 243 18.76 8.80 19.27
C TYR A 243 17.26 9.08 19.17
N ALA A 244 16.43 8.17 19.66
CA ALA A 244 14.99 8.37 19.72
C ALA A 244 14.68 9.71 20.40
N THR A 245 13.96 10.59 19.69
CA THR A 245 13.55 11.90 20.20
C THR A 245 12.13 12.15 19.72
N SER A 246 11.22 12.50 20.62
CA SER A 246 9.85 12.82 20.23
C SER A 246 9.86 14.02 19.27
N GLY A 247 9.34 13.81 18.07
CA GLY A 247 9.30 14.79 17.00
C GLY A 247 7.88 15.05 16.53
N GLU A 248 7.79 15.59 15.32
CA GLU A 248 6.54 16.04 14.73
C GLU A 248 5.57 14.89 14.43
N LEU A 249 4.29 15.25 14.38
CA LEU A 249 3.23 14.39 13.90
C LEU A 249 3.50 14.00 12.44
N SER A 250 3.42 12.71 12.13
CA SER A 250 3.75 12.15 10.83
C SER A 250 2.69 11.12 10.42
N PRO A 251 2.05 11.28 9.25
CA PRO A 251 1.15 10.27 8.73
C PRO A 251 1.95 9.12 8.11
N VAL A 252 1.52 7.89 8.39
CA VAL A 252 2.18 6.67 7.95
C VAL A 252 1.18 5.80 7.20
N ARG A 253 1.54 5.34 6.00
CA ARG A 253 0.74 4.36 5.26
C ARG A 253 1.08 2.95 5.72
N LEU A 254 0.08 2.24 6.22
CA LEU A 254 0.15 0.83 6.54
C LEU A 254 -0.39 0.04 5.36
N LYS A 255 0.43 -0.80 4.73
CA LYS A 255 0.00 -1.72 3.68
C LYS A 255 -0.57 -2.98 4.33
N ILE A 256 -1.67 -3.49 3.78
CA ILE A 256 -2.30 -4.73 4.20
C ILE A 256 -1.98 -5.77 3.13
N ASP A 257 -1.58 -6.97 3.54
CA ASP A 257 -1.17 -8.00 2.60
C ASP A 257 -2.35 -8.42 1.70
N SER A 258 -2.05 -8.71 0.44
CA SER A 258 -3.07 -9.02 -0.56
C SER A 258 -3.91 -10.24 -0.19
N ALA A 259 -3.33 -11.23 0.52
CA ALA A 259 -4.06 -12.41 0.96
C ALA A 259 -5.15 -12.03 2.00
N THR A 260 -4.84 -11.14 2.94
CA THR A 260 -5.82 -10.57 3.88
C THR A 260 -6.92 -9.79 3.14
N VAL A 261 -6.55 -8.97 2.15
CA VAL A 261 -7.52 -8.22 1.34
C VAL A 261 -8.44 -9.16 0.55
N GLU A 262 -7.89 -10.16 -0.12
CA GLU A 262 -8.63 -11.17 -0.89
C GLU A 262 -9.54 -12.01 0.00
N ALA A 263 -9.04 -12.46 1.17
CA ALA A 263 -9.84 -13.18 2.16
C ALA A 263 -11.04 -12.34 2.63
N SER A 264 -10.88 -11.02 2.75
CA SER A 264 -11.96 -10.09 3.08
C SER A 264 -12.96 -9.86 1.95
N ARG A 265 -12.72 -10.40 0.74
CA ARG A 265 -13.52 -10.16 -0.48
C ARG A 265 -13.68 -8.66 -0.78
N GLY A 266 -12.60 -7.90 -0.61
CA GLY A 266 -12.56 -6.46 -0.86
C GLY A 266 -13.26 -5.60 0.21
N GLN A 267 -13.63 -6.16 1.37
CA GLN A 267 -14.21 -5.38 2.47
C GLN A 267 -13.15 -4.57 3.25
N ILE A 268 -11.89 -4.96 3.14
CA ILE A 268 -10.74 -4.29 3.74
C ILE A 268 -9.96 -3.60 2.62
N PRO A 269 -9.55 -2.32 2.80
CA PRO A 269 -8.73 -1.63 1.82
C PRO A 269 -7.32 -2.23 1.76
N ARG A 270 -6.60 -2.01 0.66
CA ARG A 270 -5.19 -2.44 0.52
C ARG A 270 -4.21 -1.67 1.43
N SER A 271 -4.63 -0.50 1.91
CA SER A 271 -3.84 0.28 2.86
C SER A 271 -4.72 1.18 3.71
N GLU A 272 -4.19 1.61 4.85
CA GLU A 272 -4.75 2.69 5.65
C GLU A 272 -3.66 3.69 6.04
N VAL A 273 -4.04 4.94 6.30
CA VAL A 273 -3.11 5.96 6.79
C VAL A 273 -3.40 6.22 8.26
N VAL A 274 -2.37 6.09 9.10
CA VAL A 274 -2.47 6.26 10.55
C VAL A 274 -1.44 7.29 11.00
N TRP A 275 -1.78 8.09 12.01
CA TRP A 275 -0.90 9.09 12.57
C TRP A 275 0.04 8.51 13.63
N GLY A 276 1.24 9.07 13.71
CA GLY A 276 2.22 8.79 14.76
C GLY A 276 3.16 9.96 14.98
N HIS A 277 4.03 9.84 15.97
CA HIS A 277 5.09 10.82 16.23
C HIS A 277 6.40 10.30 15.70
N ARG A 278 7.07 11.11 14.88
CA ARG A 278 8.39 10.78 14.35
C ARG A 278 9.39 10.74 15.51
N ILE A 279 10.00 9.60 15.76
CA ILE A 279 11.02 9.45 16.82
C ILE A 279 12.47 9.46 16.28
N GLY A 280 12.63 9.64 14.97
CA GLY A 280 13.92 9.77 14.28
C GLY A 280 13.72 9.85 12.77
N PRO A 281 14.79 9.95 11.96
CA PRO A 281 14.65 10.13 10.50
C PRO A 281 13.81 9.06 9.80
N ALA A 282 13.95 7.80 10.24
CA ALA A 282 13.29 6.64 9.64
C ALA A 282 12.42 5.82 10.62
N ARG A 283 12.02 6.42 11.76
CA ARG A 283 11.16 5.76 12.76
C ARG A 283 9.99 6.62 13.19
N VAL A 284 8.82 5.99 13.30
CA VAL A 284 7.59 6.62 13.80
C VAL A 284 6.97 5.73 14.87
N GLU A 285 6.64 6.30 16.02
CA GLU A 285 5.83 5.65 17.04
C GLU A 285 4.36 5.96 16.78
N LEU A 286 3.53 4.94 16.58
CA LEU A 286 2.12 5.14 16.26
C LEU A 286 1.35 5.70 17.46
N SER A 287 0.58 6.76 17.22
CA SER A 287 -0.36 7.33 18.21
C SER A 287 -1.82 7.09 17.83
N GLY A 288 -2.10 6.89 16.54
CA GLY A 288 -3.40 6.46 16.05
C GLY A 288 -3.57 4.94 16.17
N ILE A 289 -4.81 4.51 16.33
CA ILE A 289 -5.17 3.08 16.36
C ILE A 289 -5.52 2.62 14.94
N PRO A 290 -4.81 1.65 14.34
CA PRO A 290 -5.16 1.08 13.04
C PRO A 290 -6.54 0.41 13.06
N TYR A 291 -7.41 0.72 12.08
CA TYR A 291 -8.76 0.14 12.01
C TYR A 291 -8.75 -1.20 11.27
N TYR A 292 -8.06 -1.24 10.13
CA TYR A 292 -8.06 -2.38 9.22
C TYR A 292 -6.89 -3.32 9.45
N HIS A 293 -5.74 -2.82 9.91
CA HIS A 293 -4.55 -3.64 10.01
C HIS A 293 -4.71 -4.77 11.06
N PRO A 294 -4.32 -6.01 10.75
CA PRO A 294 -4.55 -7.16 11.64
C PRO A 294 -3.59 -7.21 12.83
N THR A 295 -2.33 -6.78 12.65
CA THR A 295 -1.28 -6.99 13.66
C THR A 295 -0.67 -5.72 14.25
N ILE A 296 -0.46 -4.66 13.46
CA ILE A 296 0.02 -3.35 13.88
C ILE A 296 -0.96 -2.66 14.83
N ARG A 297 -0.41 -1.99 15.84
CA ARG A 297 -1.13 -1.40 16.98
C ARG A 297 -0.62 0.00 17.28
N SER A 298 -1.43 0.76 18.01
CA SER A 298 -0.95 2.00 18.63
C SER A 298 0.23 1.70 19.57
N GLY A 299 1.21 2.60 19.60
CA GLY A 299 2.47 2.46 20.32
C GLY A 299 3.52 1.59 19.62
N ASP A 300 3.19 0.93 18.51
CA ASP A 300 4.22 0.24 17.71
C ASP A 300 5.19 1.28 17.14
N ILE A 301 6.48 0.97 17.17
CA ILE A 301 7.50 1.75 16.48
C ILE A 301 7.70 1.11 15.11
N LEU A 302 7.47 1.88 14.06
CA LEU A 302 7.61 1.45 12.67
C LEU A 302 8.89 1.98 12.05
N LEU A 303 9.52 1.16 11.19
CA LEU A 303 10.45 1.67 10.19
C LEU A 303 9.66 2.26 9.03
N ILE A 304 10.08 3.41 8.52
CA ILE A 304 9.46 4.08 7.37
C ILE A 304 10.46 4.33 6.24
N ASP A 305 9.98 4.38 5.01
CA ASP A 305 10.79 4.75 3.85
C ASP A 305 10.93 6.27 3.70
N GLY A 306 11.95 6.69 2.94
CA GLY A 306 12.19 8.07 2.53
C GLY A 306 11.31 8.49 1.36
N VAL A 307 10.91 7.54 0.49
CA VAL A 307 10.01 7.81 -0.65
C VAL A 307 8.58 8.02 -0.13
N LYS A 308 8.01 9.19 -0.40
CA LYS A 308 6.67 9.56 0.08
C LYS A 308 5.57 9.01 -0.83
N GLU A 309 4.47 8.57 -0.24
CA GLU A 309 3.32 7.96 -0.93
C GLU A 309 2.04 8.81 -0.76
N GLY A 310 2.04 9.97 -1.41
CA GLY A 310 0.93 10.94 -1.39
C GLY A 310 0.97 11.89 -0.19
N ASN A 311 -0.12 12.61 0.00
CA ASN A 311 -0.27 13.61 1.06
C ASN A 311 -1.64 13.47 1.75
N VAL A 312 -1.71 13.91 3.00
CA VAL A 312 -2.96 14.10 3.75
C VAL A 312 -3.05 15.51 4.28
N GLU A 313 -4.27 16.03 4.42
CA GLU A 313 -4.52 17.33 5.02
C GLU A 313 -5.02 17.17 6.45
N LEU A 314 -4.48 17.96 7.37
CA LEU A 314 -4.94 18.08 8.75
C LEU A 314 -4.92 19.56 9.13
N ASP A 315 -6.05 20.10 9.57
CA ASP A 315 -6.20 21.50 9.99
C ASP A 315 -5.72 22.55 8.95
N GLY A 316 -5.80 22.21 7.66
CA GLY A 316 -5.37 23.07 6.55
C GLY A 316 -3.90 22.92 6.16
N ASP A 317 -3.12 22.15 6.92
CA ASP A 317 -1.74 21.82 6.61
C ASP A 317 -1.64 20.50 5.84
N THR A 318 -0.73 20.44 4.86
CA THR A 318 -0.47 19.25 4.05
C THR A 318 0.74 18.49 4.58
N TYR A 319 0.55 17.21 4.89
CA TYR A 319 1.59 16.32 5.42
C TYR A 319 1.92 15.20 4.42
N PRO A 320 3.21 14.97 4.11
CA PRO A 320 3.62 13.88 3.23
C PRO A 320 3.51 12.53 3.94
N VAL A 321 2.86 11.57 3.29
CA VAL A 321 2.65 10.23 3.85
C VAL A 321 3.90 9.38 3.63
N SER A 322 4.42 8.80 4.71
CA SER A 322 5.57 7.89 4.63
C SER A 322 5.07 6.44 4.68
N PRO A 323 5.48 5.54 3.77
CA PRO A 323 5.11 4.14 3.87
C PRO A 323 5.83 3.46 5.03
N ALA A 324 5.10 2.63 5.78
CA ALA A 324 5.70 1.71 6.74
C ALA A 324 6.36 0.55 6.01
N LEU A 325 7.60 0.23 6.40
CA LEU A 325 8.34 -0.94 5.94
C LEU A 325 8.07 -2.15 6.84
N SER A 326 8.18 -1.95 8.16
CA SER A 326 7.97 -3.01 9.14
C SER A 326 7.71 -2.45 10.53
N VAL A 327 7.15 -3.29 11.41
CA VAL A 327 7.24 -3.06 12.85
C VAL A 327 8.70 -3.25 13.27
N TRP A 328 9.31 -2.21 13.81
CA TRP A 328 10.67 -2.24 14.35
C TRP A 328 10.68 -2.73 15.80
N ALA A 329 9.78 -2.19 16.61
CA ALA A 329 9.54 -2.64 17.98
C ALA A 329 8.04 -2.65 18.24
N SER A 330 7.54 -3.76 18.77
CA SER A 330 6.15 -3.84 19.19
C SER A 330 5.91 -2.97 20.40
N SER A 331 4.73 -2.35 20.42
CA SER A 331 4.18 -1.69 21.58
C SER A 331 4.17 -2.64 22.78
N PRO A 332 4.55 -2.18 23.98
CA PRO A 332 4.43 -2.99 25.18
C PRO A 332 2.96 -3.14 25.62
N GLY A 333 2.07 -2.27 25.13
CA GLY A 333 0.64 -2.31 25.44
C GLY A 333 -0.20 -3.13 24.46
N GLU A 334 -1.51 -3.16 24.72
CA GLU A 334 -2.48 -3.90 23.92
C GLU A 334 -3.52 -2.98 23.31
N THR A 335 -3.93 -3.28 22.07
CA THR A 335 -5.08 -2.63 21.44
C THR A 335 -6.29 -3.55 21.53
N PHE A 336 -7.40 -3.01 22.04
CA PHE A 336 -8.69 -3.69 22.15
C PHE A 336 -9.67 -3.10 21.16
N ARG A 337 -10.39 -3.98 20.46
CA ARG A 337 -11.54 -3.61 19.65
C ARG A 337 -12.79 -4.03 20.40
N LEU A 338 -13.57 -3.05 20.81
CA LEU A 338 -14.80 -3.18 21.55
C LEU A 338 -16.00 -3.00 20.61
N TYR A 339 -16.93 -3.93 20.67
CA TYR A 339 -18.15 -3.92 19.87
C TYR A 339 -19.38 -3.89 20.76
N GLY A 340 -20.43 -3.18 20.32
CA GLY A 340 -21.71 -3.13 21.00
C GLY A 340 -22.84 -2.76 20.06
N VAL A 341 -24.06 -2.66 20.58
CA VAL A 341 -25.23 -2.20 19.81
C VAL A 341 -25.71 -0.86 20.36
N GLN A 342 -25.92 0.10 19.48
CA GLN A 342 -26.48 1.38 19.85
C GLN A 342 -28.00 1.26 20.07
N LYS A 343 -28.40 1.22 21.34
CA LYS A 343 -29.83 1.14 21.73
C LYS A 343 -30.59 2.44 21.56
N SER A 344 -29.90 3.58 21.59
CA SER A 344 -30.51 4.91 21.43
C SER A 344 -29.54 5.96 20.90
N LEU A 345 -30.06 7.05 20.34
CA LEU A 345 -29.24 8.20 19.94
C LEU A 345 -28.50 8.82 21.13
N LYS A 346 -29.16 8.90 22.30
CA LYS A 346 -28.57 9.42 23.54
C LYS A 346 -27.34 8.63 23.96
N ALA A 347 -27.41 7.30 23.94
CA ALA A 347 -26.29 6.43 24.29
C ALA A 347 -25.08 6.64 23.34
N GLY A 348 -25.33 6.83 22.05
CA GLY A 348 -24.27 7.13 21.08
C GLY A 348 -23.57 8.47 21.35
N ILE A 349 -24.34 9.53 21.64
CA ILE A 349 -23.78 10.86 21.97
C ILE A 349 -22.97 10.81 23.27
N MET A 350 -23.46 10.09 24.27
CA MET A 350 -22.74 9.91 25.54
C MET A 350 -21.45 9.12 25.34
N LEU A 351 -21.45 8.07 24.52
CA LEU A 351 -20.24 7.32 24.20
C LEU A 351 -19.21 8.20 23.48
N ASP A 352 -19.63 9.02 22.51
CA ASP A 352 -18.72 9.97 21.85
C ASP A 352 -18.05 10.90 22.86
N ARG A 353 -18.85 11.52 23.74
CA ARG A 353 -18.34 12.41 24.79
C ARG A 353 -17.38 11.67 25.72
N PHE A 354 -17.73 10.46 26.15
CA PHE A 354 -16.86 9.63 26.99
C PHE A 354 -15.51 9.36 26.32
N THR A 355 -15.51 8.97 25.03
CA THR A 355 -14.26 8.73 24.31
C THR A 355 -13.42 10.00 24.14
N GLN A 356 -14.07 11.15 23.96
CA GLN A 356 -13.38 12.44 23.90
C GLN A 356 -12.72 12.78 25.25
N GLU A 357 -13.47 12.70 26.36
CA GLU A 357 -12.96 13.00 27.70
C GLU A 357 -11.81 12.05 28.09
N LEU A 358 -11.93 10.75 27.77
CA LEU A 358 -10.82 9.82 27.95
C LEU A 358 -9.59 10.19 27.10
N GLY A 359 -9.81 10.64 25.86
CA GLY A 359 -8.75 11.13 25.00
C GLY A 359 -8.01 12.32 25.60
N GLU A 360 -8.75 13.28 26.17
CA GLU A 360 -8.21 14.44 26.89
C GLU A 360 -7.45 14.03 28.17
N ASP A 361 -7.86 12.95 28.83
CA ASP A 361 -7.15 12.28 29.94
C ASP A 361 -5.91 11.47 29.49
N GLY A 362 -5.54 11.55 28.21
CA GLY A 362 -4.38 10.85 27.64
C GLY A 362 -4.60 9.36 27.41
N TRP A 363 -5.84 8.93 27.14
CA TRP A 363 -6.09 7.60 26.61
C TRP A 363 -6.03 7.63 25.08
N ALA A 364 -5.31 6.67 24.50
CA ALA A 364 -5.43 6.40 23.08
C ALA A 364 -6.73 5.60 22.85
N ILE A 365 -7.77 6.29 22.40
CA ILE A 365 -9.10 5.72 22.17
C ILE A 365 -9.74 6.36 20.94
N VAL A 366 -10.45 5.56 20.14
CA VAL A 366 -11.16 6.02 18.95
C VAL A 366 -12.54 5.37 18.88
N ASN A 367 -13.58 6.19 18.71
CA ASN A 367 -14.92 5.71 18.38
C ASN A 367 -15.12 5.67 16.86
N TRP A 368 -14.99 4.51 16.26
CA TRP A 368 -15.15 4.28 14.81
C TRP A 368 -16.60 4.30 14.35
N THR A 369 -17.57 4.19 15.26
CA THR A 369 -19.01 4.12 14.96
C THR A 369 -19.50 5.23 14.02
N ARG A 370 -18.96 6.45 14.15
CA ARG A 370 -19.37 7.58 13.30
C ARG A 370 -18.67 7.62 11.95
N MET A 371 -17.45 7.11 11.90
CA MET A 371 -16.61 7.11 10.70
C MET A 371 -17.00 5.95 9.77
N ILE A 372 -17.37 4.81 10.35
CA ILE A 372 -17.71 3.59 9.63
C ILE A 372 -19.07 3.10 10.14
N ARG A 373 -20.12 3.47 9.43
CA ARG A 373 -21.49 3.02 9.76
C ARG A 373 -21.67 1.57 9.33
N LYS A 374 -21.84 0.70 10.31
CA LYS A 374 -22.30 -0.67 10.11
C LYS A 374 -23.59 -0.90 10.88
N GLU A 375 -24.44 -1.75 10.33
CA GLU A 375 -25.66 -2.20 10.99
C GLU A 375 -25.53 -3.69 11.30
N THR A 376 -26.14 -4.11 12.41
CA THR A 376 -26.38 -5.52 12.72
C THR A 376 -27.38 -6.11 11.71
N LYS A 377 -27.58 -7.43 11.70
CA LYS A 377 -28.67 -8.03 10.90
C LYS A 377 -30.06 -7.53 11.30
N SER A 378 -30.23 -7.09 12.55
CA SER A 378 -31.44 -6.44 13.06
C SER A 378 -31.59 -4.97 12.63
N ARG A 379 -30.67 -4.44 11.81
CA ARG A 379 -30.60 -3.02 11.37
C ARG A 379 -30.37 -2.03 12.51
N GLU A 380 -29.75 -2.49 13.59
CA GLU A 380 -29.34 -1.62 14.69
C GLU A 380 -27.92 -1.12 14.42
N PRO A 381 -27.59 0.15 14.74
CA PRO A 381 -26.25 0.65 14.52
C PRO A 381 -25.24 -0.09 15.40
N LEU A 382 -24.17 -0.59 14.78
CA LEU A 382 -23.08 -1.28 15.46
C LEU A 382 -22.11 -0.25 16.04
N ILE A 383 -21.90 -0.31 17.36
CA ILE A 383 -20.87 0.45 18.05
C ILE A 383 -19.52 -0.23 17.84
N GLN A 384 -18.52 0.56 17.50
CA GLN A 384 -17.13 0.13 17.31
C GLN A 384 -16.19 1.12 17.99
N VAL A 385 -15.60 0.72 19.11
CA VAL A 385 -14.62 1.52 19.84
C VAL A 385 -13.31 0.77 19.86
N ALA A 386 -12.20 1.42 19.55
CA ALA A 386 -10.88 0.84 19.72
C ALA A 386 -10.13 1.62 20.81
N LEU A 387 -9.44 0.92 21.70
CA LEU A 387 -8.61 1.55 22.72
C LEU A 387 -7.24 0.88 22.81
N TYR A 388 -6.22 1.65 23.13
CA TYR A 388 -4.90 1.16 23.46
C TYR A 388 -4.65 1.30 24.96
N LEU A 389 -4.33 0.18 25.60
CA LEU A 389 -3.90 0.11 26.99
C LEU A 389 -2.39 -0.06 27.05
N PRO A 390 -1.65 0.93 27.56
CA PRO A 390 -0.26 0.71 27.92
C PRO A 390 -0.17 -0.26 29.12
N PRO A 391 1.00 -0.88 29.38
CA PRO A 391 1.18 -1.90 30.41
C PRO A 391 0.73 -1.50 31.82
N GLU A 392 0.73 -0.20 32.12
CA GLU A 392 0.37 0.33 33.43
C GLU A 392 -1.15 0.50 33.62
N ARG A 393 -1.97 0.25 32.58
CA ARG A 393 -3.43 0.40 32.62
C ARG A 393 -4.15 -0.94 32.42
N ASP A 394 -5.18 -1.15 33.23
CA ASP A 394 -6.07 -2.32 33.18
C ASP A 394 -7.38 -1.97 32.46
N ILE A 395 -7.90 -2.88 31.64
CA ILE A 395 -9.22 -2.73 30.99
C ILE A 395 -10.34 -2.52 32.01
N THR A 396 -10.18 -3.05 33.22
CA THR A 396 -11.12 -2.91 34.32
C THR A 396 -11.32 -1.43 34.66
N LEU A 397 -10.26 -0.63 34.60
CA LEU A 397 -10.34 0.82 34.81
C LEU A 397 -11.17 1.52 33.73
N PHE A 398 -11.09 1.06 32.47
CA PHE A 398 -11.93 1.56 31.39
C PHE A 398 -13.41 1.27 31.65
N HIS A 399 -13.74 0.02 32.03
CA HIS A 399 -15.12 -0.36 32.34
C HIS A 399 -15.69 0.39 33.55
N LEU A 400 -14.88 0.61 34.59
CA LEU A 400 -15.27 1.41 35.75
C LEU A 400 -15.56 2.86 35.35
N LYS A 401 -14.66 3.51 34.60
CA LYS A 401 -14.88 4.88 34.10
C LYS A 401 -16.12 4.97 33.20
N LEU A 402 -16.39 3.96 32.36
CA LEU A 402 -17.60 3.93 31.53
C LEU A 402 -18.88 3.83 32.36
N ALA A 403 -18.88 2.98 33.39
CA ALA A 403 -20.01 2.81 34.31
C ALA A 403 -20.25 4.03 35.22
N GLU A 404 -19.18 4.74 35.60
CA GLU A 404 -19.29 6.02 36.32
C GLU A 404 -19.85 7.13 35.43
N PHE A 405 -19.51 7.13 34.14
CA PHE A 405 -19.92 8.15 33.18
C PHE A 405 -21.36 7.97 32.66
N MET A 406 -21.82 6.73 32.53
CA MET A 406 -23.13 6.40 31.97
C MET A 406 -23.97 5.60 32.95
N SER A 407 -25.24 5.97 33.14
CA SER A 407 -26.18 5.14 33.91
C SER A 407 -26.35 3.76 33.25
N GLU A 408 -26.59 2.71 34.07
CA GLU A 408 -26.71 1.32 33.58
C GLU A 408 -27.70 1.14 32.41
N GLU A 409 -28.78 1.92 32.37
CA GLU A 409 -29.77 1.87 31.27
C GLU A 409 -29.24 2.40 29.93
N ASP A 410 -28.30 3.35 29.96
CA ASP A 410 -27.76 4.03 28.79
C ASP A 410 -26.41 3.46 28.33
N ALA A 411 -25.68 2.77 29.21
CA ALA A 411 -24.35 2.23 28.93
C ALA A 411 -24.43 1.11 27.86
N PRO A 412 -23.73 1.24 26.71
CA PRO A 412 -23.66 0.16 25.75
C PRO A 412 -22.86 -1.00 26.37
N GLN A 413 -23.36 -2.22 26.19
CA GLN A 413 -22.56 -3.41 26.49
C GLN A 413 -21.48 -3.53 25.41
N LEU A 414 -20.23 -3.34 25.81
CA LEU A 414 -19.06 -3.39 24.96
C LEU A 414 -18.29 -4.69 25.21
N TYR A 415 -17.98 -5.40 24.14
CA TYR A 415 -17.31 -6.69 24.19
C TYR A 415 -16.00 -6.68 23.40
N SER A 416 -14.93 -7.22 23.98
CA SER A 416 -13.65 -7.46 23.31
C SER A 416 -13.53 -8.93 22.89
N PRO A 417 -13.11 -9.24 21.65
CA PRO A 417 -12.79 -10.62 21.24
C PRO A 417 -11.61 -11.23 22.01
N ARG A 418 -10.71 -10.41 22.56
CA ARG A 418 -9.47 -10.86 23.24
C ARG A 418 -9.65 -11.21 24.72
N TYR A 419 -10.72 -10.73 25.37
CA TYR A 419 -11.03 -11.13 26.74
C TYR A 419 -11.90 -12.38 26.75
N ALA A 420 -11.29 -13.50 26.39
CA ALA A 420 -11.75 -14.84 26.74
C ALA A 420 -10.72 -15.50 27.66
N SER A 421 -10.50 -14.93 28.85
CA SER A 421 -10.06 -15.70 30.02
C SER A 421 -11.26 -16.46 30.62
N LEU A 422 -12.09 -17.01 29.76
CA LEU A 422 -13.40 -17.52 30.08
C LEU A 422 -13.48 -19.01 29.75
N THR A 423 -14.40 -19.70 30.41
CA THR A 423 -14.60 -21.13 30.25
C THR A 423 -15.10 -21.46 28.83
N ASN A 424 -15.08 -22.73 28.43
CA ASN A 424 -15.65 -23.15 27.13
C ASN A 424 -17.12 -22.72 26.94
N GLU A 425 -17.85 -22.51 28.03
CA GLU A 425 -19.25 -22.05 28.03
C GLU A 425 -19.35 -20.58 27.57
N ASP A 426 -18.46 -19.73 28.07
CA ASP A 426 -18.42 -18.32 27.70
C ASP A 426 -17.92 -18.08 26.26
N VAL A 427 -17.05 -18.94 25.73
CA VAL A 427 -16.64 -18.94 24.31
C VAL A 427 -17.84 -19.30 23.43
N GLN A 428 -18.68 -20.25 23.85
CA GLN A 428 -19.91 -20.60 23.15
C GLN A 428 -20.94 -19.47 23.22
N ASP A 429 -21.07 -18.80 24.37
CA ASP A 429 -21.94 -17.63 24.52
C ASP A 429 -21.45 -16.43 23.69
N HIS A 430 -20.14 -16.24 23.56
CA HIS A 430 -19.53 -15.21 22.71
C HIS A 430 -19.78 -15.49 21.21
N GLN A 431 -19.53 -16.73 20.78
CA GLN A 431 -19.84 -17.17 19.42
C GLN A 431 -21.35 -17.09 19.14
N GLN A 432 -22.18 -17.38 20.14
CA GLN A 432 -23.64 -17.27 20.04
C GLN A 432 -24.08 -15.80 20.00
N ALA A 433 -23.48 -14.90 20.78
CA ALA A 433 -23.73 -13.46 20.72
C ALA A 433 -23.34 -12.88 19.34
N TRP A 434 -22.21 -13.30 18.77
CA TRP A 434 -21.81 -12.94 17.40
C TRP A 434 -22.78 -13.48 16.35
N ARG A 435 -23.18 -14.75 16.46
CA ARG A 435 -24.21 -15.37 15.59
C ARG A 435 -25.55 -14.65 15.73
N ASN A 436 -25.94 -14.23 16.93
CA ASN A 436 -27.17 -13.48 17.23
C ASN A 436 -27.13 -12.06 16.64
N LEU A 437 -25.97 -11.40 16.65
CA LEU A 437 -25.73 -10.12 15.96
C LEU A 437 -25.58 -10.28 14.44
N GLY A 438 -25.46 -11.52 13.97
CA GLY A 438 -25.36 -11.86 12.56
C GLY A 438 -23.98 -11.75 11.95
N LEU A 439 -22.97 -11.53 12.78
CA LEU A 439 -21.57 -11.43 12.38
C LEU A 439 -21.01 -12.85 12.19
N LYS A 440 -20.21 -13.07 11.13
CA LYS A 440 -19.48 -14.33 10.99
C LYS A 440 -18.33 -14.31 12.00
N VAL A 441 -18.26 -15.33 12.84
CA VAL A 441 -17.04 -15.62 13.61
C VAL A 441 -16.04 -16.15 12.60
N GLU A 442 -15.01 -15.36 12.29
CA GLU A 442 -13.86 -15.90 11.57
C GLU A 442 -13.08 -16.78 12.55
N GLU A 443 -13.11 -18.09 12.31
CA GLU A 443 -12.26 -19.03 13.01
C GLU A 443 -10.84 -18.89 12.46
N THR A 444 -10.03 -17.96 13.00
CA THR A 444 -8.58 -18.00 12.77
C THR A 444 -7.75 -17.28 13.85
N HIS A 445 -6.90 -18.11 14.48
CA HIS A 445 -5.70 -17.89 15.29
C HIS A 445 -5.81 -17.45 16.76
#